data_AF-A0A212D2J5-F1
#
_entry.id   AF-A0A212D2J5-F1
#
_cell.length_a   1.000
_cell.length_b   1.000
_cell.length_c   1.000
_cell.angle_alpha   90.00
_cell.angle_beta   90.00
_cell.angle_gamma   90.00
#
_symmetry.space_group_name_H-M   'P 1'
#
loop_
_entity.id
_entity.type
_entity.pdbx_description
1 polymer ?
#
loop_
_entity_poly.entity_id
_entity_poly.type
_entity_poly.pdbx_seq_one_letter_code
_entity_poly.pdbx_strand_id
1 'polypeptide(L)'
;MATKYSSGLWAFGCTSDDIIYITLPLYHSVASLLGIGGCIELGATCVLRKKFSASQFWNDCRKYNVTVFQYIGELCRYLCKQP
;
A
#
# COMPACT_ATOMS: atom_id res chain seq x y z
N MET A 1 -22.06 1.35 -11.48
CA MET A 1 -22.62 1.15 -10.12
C MET A 1 -21.67 0.23 -9.37
N ALA A 2 -20.58 0.78 -8.84
CA ALA A 2 -19.62 0.01 -8.04
C ALA A 2 -20.33 -0.39 -6.74
N THR A 3 -20.50 -1.69 -6.54
CA THR A 3 -21.23 -2.26 -5.41
C THR A 3 -20.51 -1.88 -4.12
N LYS A 4 -21.19 -1.13 -3.25
CA LYS A 4 -20.73 -0.62 -1.94
C LYS A 4 -20.52 -1.73 -0.89
N TYR A 5 -20.00 -2.89 -1.28
CA TYR A 5 -19.75 -4.04 -0.41
C TYR A 5 -18.25 -4.30 -0.17
N SER A 6 -17.38 -3.44 -0.69
CA SER A 6 -15.92 -3.57 -0.55
C SER A 6 -15.45 -3.15 0.84
N SER A 7 -15.29 -4.11 1.74
CA SER A 7 -14.64 -3.96 3.05
C SER A 7 -13.11 -3.77 2.98
N GLY A 8 -12.57 -3.50 1.79
CA GLY A 8 -11.14 -3.29 1.54
C GLY A 8 -10.67 -1.84 1.74
N LEU A 9 -9.87 -1.34 0.79
CA LEU A 9 -9.22 -0.02 0.87
C LEU A 9 -10.20 1.16 1.00
N TRP A 10 -11.40 1.06 0.43
CA TRP A 10 -12.44 2.09 0.55
C TRP A 10 -12.83 2.39 2.01
N ALA A 11 -12.80 1.37 2.89
CA ALA A 11 -13.08 1.54 4.32
C ALA A 11 -12.06 2.45 5.04
N PHE A 12 -10.88 2.65 4.43
CA PHE A 12 -9.83 3.54 4.90
C PHE A 12 -9.79 4.87 4.15
N GLY A 13 -10.83 5.18 3.37
CA GLY A 13 -10.94 6.43 2.59
C GLY A 13 -10.14 6.44 1.29
N CYS A 14 -9.58 5.31 0.86
CA CYS A 14 -8.89 5.24 -0.43
C CYS A 14 -9.88 5.33 -1.59
N THR A 15 -9.42 5.89 -2.70
CA THR A 15 -10.14 6.07 -3.97
C THR A 15 -9.38 5.43 -5.13
N SER A 16 -9.99 5.38 -6.32
CA SER A 16 -9.33 4.89 -7.53
C SER A 16 -8.13 5.74 -7.96
N ASP A 17 -8.04 7.00 -7.49
CA ASP A 17 -6.96 7.92 -7.81
C ASP A 17 -5.72 7.70 -6.93
N ASP A 18 -5.82 6.86 -5.90
CA ASP A 18 -4.71 6.56 -5.02
C ASP A 18 -3.67 5.63 -5.66
N ILE A 19 -2.41 5.85 -5.26
CA ILE A 19 -1.27 5.02 -5.62
C ILE A 19 -0.80 4.32 -4.35
N ILE A 20 -1.10 3.03 -4.25
CA ILE A 20 -0.87 2.21 -3.06
C ILE A 20 0.47 1.51 -3.18
N TYR A 21 1.33 1.73 -2.19
CA TYR A 21 2.64 1.10 -2.09
C TYR A 21 2.63 -0.13 -1.20
N ILE A 22 2.94 -1.28 -1.81
CA ILE A 22 2.95 -2.58 -1.15
C ILE A 22 4.40 -3.06 -1.03
N THR A 23 4.92 -3.02 0.19
CA THR A 23 6.24 -3.54 0.55
C THR A 23 6.18 -4.81 1.39
N LEU A 24 4.97 -5.29 1.65
CA LEU A 24 4.72 -6.45 2.51
C LEU A 24 4.71 -7.75 1.70
N PRO A 25 5.07 -8.89 2.31
CA PRO A 25 5.08 -10.16 1.60
C PRO A 25 3.66 -10.60 1.21
N LEU A 26 3.46 -10.91 -0.08
CA LEU A 26 2.15 -11.26 -0.63
C LEU A 26 1.51 -12.53 -0.05
N TYR A 27 2.28 -13.40 0.61
CA TYR A 27 1.72 -14.58 1.29
C TYR A 27 0.95 -14.22 2.58
N HIS A 28 1.01 -12.98 3.05
CA HIS A 28 0.18 -12.47 4.13
C HIS A 28 -1.08 -11.78 3.61
N SER A 29 -2.21 -11.95 4.30
CA SER A 29 -3.53 -11.42 3.91
C SER A 29 -3.56 -9.90 3.74
N VAL A 30 -2.80 -9.16 4.56
CA VAL A 30 -2.73 -7.70 4.49
C VAL A 30 -2.13 -7.23 3.15
N ALA A 31 -1.12 -7.93 2.64
CA ALA A 31 -0.48 -7.59 1.37
C ALA A 31 -1.25 -8.11 0.16
N SER A 32 -1.74 -9.36 0.21
CA SER A 32 -2.47 -9.97 -0.90
C SER A 32 -3.91 -9.48 -1.00
N LEU A 33 -4.72 -9.70 0.03
CA LEU A 33 -6.15 -9.41 -0.01
C LEU A 33 -6.40 -7.91 0.11
N LEU A 34 -5.91 -7.28 1.18
CA LEU A 34 -6.16 -5.85 1.39
C LEU A 34 -5.32 -4.97 0.45
N GLY A 35 -4.08 -5.35 0.17
CA GLY A 35 -3.19 -4.64 -0.76
C GLY A 35 -3.59 -4.85 -2.21
N ILE A 36 -3.15 -5.96 -2.80
CA ILE A 36 -3.37 -6.25 -4.23
C ILE A 36 -4.86 -6.37 -4.55
N GLY A 37 -5.61 -7.16 -3.78
CA GLY A 37 -7.04 -7.36 -3.97
C GLY A 37 -7.82 -6.06 -3.82
N GLY A 38 -7.51 -5.26 -2.80
CA GLY A 38 -8.09 -3.94 -2.61
C GLY A 38 -7.78 -2.97 -3.75
N CYS A 39 -6.57 -2.98 -4.31
CA CYS A 39 -6.24 -2.15 -5.48
C CYS A 39 -7.07 -2.57 -6.70
N ILE A 40 -7.19 -3.88 -6.96
CA ILE A 40 -7.98 -4.42 -8.07
C ILE A 40 -9.45 -4.05 -7.93
N GLU A 41 -10.01 -4.22 -6.72
CA GLU A 41 -11.40 -3.91 -6.41
C GLU A 41 -11.71 -2.41 -6.56
N LEU A 42 -10.79 -1.56 -6.09
CA LEU A 42 -10.94 -0.10 -6.13
C LEU A 42 -10.62 0.49 -7.51
N GLY A 43 -9.91 -0.24 -8.37
CA GLY A 43 -9.35 0.27 -9.62
C GLY A 43 -8.17 1.21 -9.41
N ALA A 44 -7.47 1.09 -8.28
CA ALA A 44 -6.36 1.96 -7.89
C ALA A 44 -5.02 1.44 -8.39
N THR A 45 -4.01 2.31 -8.44
CA THR A 45 -2.67 1.93 -8.90
C THR A 45 -1.88 1.25 -7.79
N CYS A 46 -1.30 0.09 -8.08
CA CYS A 46 -0.44 -0.63 -7.14
C CYS A 46 1.04 -0.52 -7.51
N VAL A 47 1.87 -0.03 -6.58
CA VAL A 47 3.33 -0.10 -6.65
C VAL A 47 3.80 -1.26 -5.77
N LEU A 48 4.25 -2.34 -6.39
CA LEU A 48 4.72 -3.53 -5.67
C LEU A 48 6.24 -3.57 -5.58
N ARG A 49 6.77 -3.66 -4.37
CA ARG A 49 8.20 -3.85 -4.12
C ARG A 49 8.49 -5.27 -3.66
N LYS A 50 9.48 -5.91 -4.31
CA LYS A 50 9.91 -7.29 -4.01
C LYS A 50 10.40 -7.48 -2.57
N LYS A 51 11.12 -6.49 -1.99
CA LYS A 51 11.66 -6.54 -0.63
C LYS A 51 11.70 -5.15 -0.01
N PHE A 52 11.12 -5.00 1.19
CA PHE A 52 11.19 -3.75 1.96
C PHE A 52 12.64 -3.25 2.12
N SER A 53 12.86 -1.95 1.95
CA SER A 53 14.07 -1.29 2.46
C SER A 53 13.74 0.12 2.91
N ALA A 54 14.11 0.43 4.15
CA ALA A 54 13.77 1.70 4.77
C ALA A 54 14.45 2.88 4.07
N SER A 55 15.71 2.71 3.65
CA SER A 55 16.49 3.76 2.98
C SER A 55 15.97 4.14 1.60
N GLN A 56 15.25 3.25 0.91
CA GLN A 56 14.68 3.51 -0.41
C GLN A 56 13.19 3.82 -0.36
N PHE A 57 12.53 3.62 0.78
CA PHE A 57 11.10 3.75 0.92
C PHE A 57 10.59 5.10 0.41
N TRP A 58 11.17 6.19 0.91
CA TRP A 58 10.77 7.55 0.53
C TRP A 58 11.19 7.92 -0.90
N ASN A 59 12.28 7.34 -1.42
CA ASN A 59 12.68 7.52 -2.82
C ASN A 59 11.66 6.88 -3.76
N ASP A 60 11.19 5.67 -3.44
CA ASP A 60 10.15 4.99 -4.21
C ASP A 60 8.84 5.76 -4.10
N CYS A 61 8.45 6.22 -2.91
CA CYS A 61 7.25 7.04 -2.73
C CYS A 61 7.27 8.29 -3.61
N ARG A 62 8.39 9.01 -3.65
CA ARG A 62 8.57 10.19 -4.52
C ARG A 62 8.58 9.83 -6.00
N LYS A 63 9.27 8.75 -6.38
CA LYS A 63 9.39 8.30 -7.77
C LYS A 63 8.04 7.92 -8.38
N TYR A 64 7.18 7.26 -7.60
CA TYR A 64 5.91 6.73 -8.08
C TYR A 64 4.69 7.54 -7.61
N ASN A 65 4.89 8.70 -6.97
CA ASN A 65 3.82 9.54 -6.41
C ASN A 65 2.87 8.76 -5.48
N VAL A 66 3.43 7.90 -4.63
CA VAL A 66 2.66 7.09 -3.68
C VAL A 66 1.83 7.99 -2.77
N THR A 67 0.54 7.68 -2.64
CA THR A 67 -0.39 8.39 -1.76
C THR A 67 -0.71 7.59 -0.50
N VAL A 68 -0.68 6.25 -0.58
CA VAL A 68 -1.04 5.35 0.51
C VAL A 68 -0.02 4.23 0.66
N PHE A 69 0.32 3.86 1.89
CA PHE A 69 1.04 2.62 2.19
C PHE A 69 0.47 1.96 3.43
N GLN A 70 0.66 0.65 3.55
CA GLN A 70 0.16 -0.10 4.70
C GLN A 70 1.12 0.00 5.88
N TYR A 71 0.63 0.55 6.98
CA TYR A 71 1.35 0.52 8.24
C TYR A 71 1.11 -0.80 8.99
N ILE A 72 2.18 -1.50 9.34
CA ILE A 72 2.12 -2.69 10.19
C ILE A 72 3.36 -2.77 11.08
N GLY A 73 3.15 -3.18 12.33
CA GLY A 73 4.21 -3.45 13.31
C GLY A 73 5.20 -2.28 13.42
N GLU A 74 6.48 -2.58 13.19
CA GLU A 74 7.58 -1.61 13.37
C GLU A 74 7.92 -0.81 12.11
N LEU A 75 7.10 -0.84 11.06
CA LEU A 75 7.40 -0.17 9.78
C LEU A 75 7.78 1.30 9.97
N CYS A 76 6.94 2.09 10.64
CA CYS A 76 7.24 3.50 10.93
C CYS A 76 8.48 3.67 11.82
N ARG A 77 8.76 2.74 12.75
CA ARG A 77 10.00 2.79 13.55
C ARG A 77 11.24 2.65 12.68
N TYR A 78 11.20 1.81 11.64
CA TYR A 78 12.31 1.71 10.68
C TYR A 78 12.46 2.97 9.84
N LEU A 79 11.34 3.58 9.43
CA LEU A 79 11.32 4.80 8.64
C LEU A 79 11.82 6.02 9.42
N CYS A 80 11.37 6.22 10.66
CA CYS A 80 11.80 7.32 11.52
C CYS A 80 13.25 7.20 11.99
N LYS A 81 13.86 6.02 11.85
CA LYS A 81 15.29 5.80 12.13
C LYS A 81 16.18 5.98 10.90
N GLN A 82 15.62 6.33 9.74
CA GLN A 82 16.44 6.67 8.57
C GLN A 82 17.12 8.03 8.79
N PRO A 83 18.41 8.17 8.39
CA PRO A 83 19.11 9.45 8.42
C PRO A 83 18.48 10.49 7.48
#